data_AF-A0A1G7MGP7-F1
#
_entry.id   AF-A0A1G7MGP7-F1
#
_cell.length_a   1.000
_cell.length_b   1.000
_cell.length_c   1.000
_cell.angle_alpha   90.00
_cell.angle_beta   90.00
_cell.angle_gamma   90.00
#
_symmetry.space_group_name_H-M   'P 1'
#
loop_
_entity.id
_entity.type
_entity.pdbx_description
1 polymer ?
#
loop_
_entity_poly.entity_id
_entity_poly.type
_entity_poly.pdbx_seq_one_letter_code
_entity_poly.pdbx_strand_id
1 'polypeptide(L)'
;MIVFHFVRDLEMFALIAQGTTLGGFRAVFARCIVGMFLFLSGVSLVDAHGDGLRFGPWARRFASIAMAAILVSVVTRLAMPAAWVRFGILHAIALSGVLGLLFLRLPAAAAALGAVLVLWMSLAFGRSLDLPVSLAWTGLGANVPPALDFVPLVPWLAPFLLGMSLAKTVDPVRLEPVWRAPPPVILTLPGRHSLLVYLIHQPILVGMLAVVTWATG
;
A
#
# COMPACT_ATOMS: atom_id res chain seq x y z
N MET A 1 -5.92 1.25 8.82
CA MET A 1 -5.00 0.10 8.69
C MET A 1 -4.94 -0.71 9.98
N ILE A 2 -4.51 -0.14 11.12
CA ILE A 2 -4.34 -0.88 12.39
C ILE A 2 -5.64 -1.57 12.82
N VAL A 3 -6.77 -0.86 12.79
CA VAL A 3 -8.09 -1.44 13.12
C VAL A 3 -8.45 -2.62 12.22
N PHE A 4 -8.13 -2.56 10.92
CA PHE A 4 -8.39 -3.68 10.01
C PHE A 4 -7.53 -4.89 10.35
N HIS A 5 -6.23 -4.68 10.61
CA HIS A 5 -5.32 -5.75 11.03
C HIS A 5 -5.73 -6.35 12.37
N PHE A 6 -6.14 -5.54 13.34
CA PHE A 6 -6.66 -6.03 14.62
C PHE A 6 -7.86 -6.96 14.44
N VAL A 7 -8.86 -6.57 13.63
CA VAL A 7 -10.02 -7.43 13.35
C VAL A 7 -9.60 -8.70 12.62
N ARG A 8 -8.62 -8.63 11.71
CA ARG A 8 -8.10 -9.82 11.02
C ARG A 8 -7.30 -10.73 11.95
N ASP A 9 -6.58 -10.17 12.90
CA ASP A 9 -5.85 -10.95 13.89
C ASP A 9 -6.83 -11.64 14.85
N LEU A 10 -7.92 -10.98 15.27
CA LEU A 10 -9.01 -11.65 16.02
C LEU A 10 -9.54 -12.88 15.27
N GLU A 11 -9.68 -12.79 13.94
CA GLU A 11 -10.10 -13.90 13.09
C GLU A 11 -9.02 -15.00 13.03
N MET A 12 -7.76 -14.61 12.90
CA MET A 12 -6.60 -15.52 12.88
C MET A 12 -6.44 -16.31 14.19
N PHE A 13 -6.71 -15.66 15.34
CA PHE A 13 -6.72 -16.28 16.66
C PHE A 13 -8.03 -17.00 17.00
N ALA A 14 -8.94 -17.17 16.02
CA ALA A 14 -10.25 -17.82 16.18
C ALA A 14 -11.17 -17.19 17.26
N LEU A 15 -10.95 -15.91 17.61
CA LEU A 15 -11.78 -15.16 18.55
C LEU A 15 -13.07 -14.61 17.91
N ILE A 16 -13.12 -14.58 16.57
CA ILE A 16 -14.32 -14.26 15.77
C ILE A 16 -14.45 -15.27 14.62
N ALA A 17 -15.63 -15.32 14.00
CA ALA A 17 -15.91 -16.24 12.90
C ALA A 17 -14.98 -16.04 11.69
N GLN A 18 -14.52 -17.14 11.09
CA GLN A 18 -13.76 -17.09 9.82
C GLN A 18 -14.60 -16.51 8.68
N GLY A 19 -13.95 -15.80 7.76
CA GLY A 19 -14.56 -15.05 6.67
C GLY A 19 -15.02 -13.64 7.05
N THR A 20 -14.93 -13.24 8.32
CA THR A 20 -15.45 -11.95 8.81
C THR A 20 -14.78 -10.76 8.12
N THR A 21 -13.46 -10.81 7.89
CA THR A 21 -12.73 -9.73 7.22
C THR A 21 -12.80 -9.77 5.70
N LEU A 22 -13.23 -10.89 5.11
CA LEU A 22 -13.25 -11.11 3.66
C LEU A 22 -14.56 -10.68 2.97
N GLY A 23 -15.62 -10.41 3.75
CA GLY A 23 -16.96 -10.08 3.23
C GLY A 23 -17.40 -8.63 3.43
N GLY A 24 -18.27 -8.17 2.53
CA GLY A 24 -19.05 -6.93 2.67
C GLY A 24 -18.23 -5.65 2.84
N PHE A 25 -18.68 -4.78 3.74
CA PHE A 25 -18.06 -3.47 4.00
C PHE A 25 -16.59 -3.57 4.43
N ARG A 26 -16.20 -4.61 5.18
CA ARG A 26 -14.83 -4.79 5.70
C ARG A 26 -13.82 -5.00 4.57
N ALA A 27 -14.19 -5.75 3.55
CA ALA A 27 -13.36 -5.95 2.37
C ALA A 27 -13.23 -4.66 1.53
N VAL A 28 -14.29 -3.86 1.42
CA VAL A 28 -14.23 -2.54 0.76
C VAL A 28 -13.34 -1.60 1.55
N PHE A 29 -13.50 -1.54 2.87
CA PHE A 29 -12.67 -0.73 3.75
C PHE A 29 -11.18 -1.05 3.63
N ALA A 30 -10.81 -2.34 3.59
CA ALA A 30 -9.44 -2.78 3.35
C ALA A 30 -8.90 -2.24 2.01
N ARG A 31 -9.68 -2.36 0.93
CA ARG A 31 -9.32 -1.85 -0.40
C ARG A 31 -9.18 -0.33 -0.42
N CYS A 32 -10.04 0.39 0.28
CA CYS A 32 -9.93 1.85 0.42
C CYS A 32 -8.64 2.24 1.15
N ILE A 33 -8.26 1.52 2.22
CA ILE A 33 -6.99 1.77 2.92
C ILE A 33 -5.81 1.62 1.95
N VAL A 34 -5.72 0.49 1.25
CA VAL A 34 -4.66 0.21 0.27
C VAL A 34 -4.62 1.28 -0.82
N GLY A 35 -5.79 1.62 -1.38
CA GLY A 35 -5.93 2.66 -2.38
C GLY A 35 -5.44 4.02 -1.89
N MET A 36 -5.78 4.43 -0.67
CA MET A 36 -5.32 5.68 -0.07
C MET A 36 -3.81 5.69 0.15
N PHE A 37 -3.20 4.60 0.62
CA PHE A 37 -1.73 4.52 0.77
C PHE A 37 -1.01 4.76 -0.56
N LEU A 38 -1.49 4.14 -1.64
CA LEU A 38 -0.90 4.28 -2.97
C LEU A 38 -1.17 5.66 -3.56
N PHE A 39 -2.40 6.15 -3.43
CA PHE A 39 -2.77 7.50 -3.86
C PHE A 39 -1.92 8.57 -3.20
N LEU A 40 -1.82 8.57 -1.86
CA LEU A 40 -1.00 9.51 -1.11
C LEU A 40 0.50 9.35 -1.41
N SER A 41 0.95 8.12 -1.70
CA SER A 41 2.33 7.90 -2.15
C SER A 41 2.61 8.52 -3.52
N GLY A 42 1.62 8.51 -4.42
CA GLY A 42 1.69 9.18 -5.73
C GLY A 42 1.73 10.71 -5.58
N VAL A 43 0.86 11.28 -4.73
CA VAL A 43 0.89 12.70 -4.37
C VAL A 43 2.27 13.08 -3.83
N SER A 44 2.73 12.34 -2.82
CA SER A 44 4.04 12.56 -2.18
C SER A 44 5.20 12.49 -3.16
N LEU A 45 5.10 11.68 -4.22
CA LEU A 45 6.17 11.58 -5.22
C LEU A 45 6.29 12.87 -6.02
N VAL A 46 5.18 13.48 -6.43
CA VAL A 46 5.16 14.75 -7.17
C VAL A 46 5.68 15.87 -6.27
N ASP A 47 5.12 16.00 -5.06
CA ASP A 47 5.47 17.07 -4.12
C ASP A 47 6.93 17.00 -3.68
N ALA A 48 7.47 15.79 -3.46
CA ALA A 48 8.86 15.62 -3.04
C ALA A 48 9.87 16.07 -4.11
N HIS A 49 9.47 16.06 -5.39
CA HIS A 49 10.32 16.48 -6.51
C HIS A 49 10.11 17.97 -6.83
N GLY A 50 8.89 18.49 -6.75
CA GLY A 50 8.59 19.87 -7.15
C GLY A 50 8.99 20.11 -8.60
N ASP A 51 9.67 21.22 -8.87
CA ASP A 51 10.11 21.60 -10.22
C ASP A 51 11.32 20.81 -10.75
N GLY A 52 11.93 19.93 -9.94
CA GLY A 52 13.21 19.27 -10.26
C GLY A 52 13.32 17.81 -9.85
N LEU A 53 14.24 17.07 -10.47
CA LEU A 53 14.48 15.67 -10.10
C LEU A 53 15.38 15.57 -8.85
N ARG A 54 14.78 15.52 -7.65
CA ARG A 54 15.47 15.33 -6.37
C ARG A 54 15.80 13.85 -6.11
N PHE A 55 16.68 13.29 -6.93
CA PHE A 55 17.01 11.86 -6.93
C PHE A 55 17.59 11.35 -5.60
N GLY A 56 18.48 12.11 -4.94
CA GLY A 56 19.11 11.67 -3.69
C GLY A 56 18.11 11.37 -2.55
N PRO A 57 17.26 12.33 -2.16
CA PRO A 57 16.18 12.09 -1.21
C PRO A 57 15.22 10.97 -1.62
N TRP A 58 14.83 10.92 -2.90
CA TRP A 58 13.98 9.87 -3.43
C TRP A 58 14.62 8.49 -3.28
N ALA A 59 15.89 8.33 -3.65
CA ALA A 59 16.61 7.06 -3.59
C ALA A 59 16.75 6.56 -2.15
N ARG A 60 17.00 7.45 -1.18
CA ARG A 60 17.01 7.09 0.25
C ARG A 60 15.66 6.57 0.73
N ARG A 61 14.57 7.25 0.35
CA ARG A 61 13.20 6.81 0.70
C ARG A 61 12.88 5.48 0.03
N PHE A 62 13.19 5.34 -1.26
CA PHE A 62 13.00 4.10 -2.02
C PHE A 62 13.76 2.95 -1.37
N ALA A 63 15.05 3.13 -1.05
CA ALA A 63 15.86 2.11 -0.39
C ALA A 63 15.27 1.70 0.97
N SER A 64 14.82 2.65 1.78
CA SER A 64 14.17 2.35 3.06
C SER A 64 12.90 1.50 2.89
N ILE A 65 12.03 1.86 1.95
CA ILE A 65 10.79 1.11 1.67
C ILE A 65 11.10 -0.27 1.08
N ALA A 66 12.04 -0.36 0.14
CA ALA A 66 12.44 -1.62 -0.49
C ALA A 66 13.07 -2.58 0.53
N MET A 67 13.94 -2.08 1.41
CA MET A 67 14.52 -2.87 2.50
C MET A 67 13.45 -3.35 3.49
N ALA A 68 12.50 -2.48 3.85
CA ALA A 68 11.37 -2.86 4.69
C ALA A 68 10.49 -3.93 4.03
N ALA A 69 10.24 -3.83 2.72
CA ALA A 69 9.49 -4.82 1.95
C ALA A 69 10.18 -6.20 1.97
N ILE A 70 11.49 -6.23 1.69
CA ILE A 70 12.31 -7.45 1.73
C ILE A 70 12.30 -8.06 3.14
N LEU A 71 12.49 -7.23 4.18
CA LEU A 71 12.49 -7.69 5.56
C LEU A 71 11.15 -8.36 5.93
N VAL A 72 10.02 -7.73 5.59
CA VAL A 72 8.69 -8.30 5.84
C VAL A 72 8.51 -9.62 5.08
N SER A 73 8.93 -9.70 3.82
CA SER A 73 8.90 -10.95 3.05
C SER A 73 9.73 -12.06 3.69
N VAL A 74 10.95 -11.76 4.14
CA VAL A 74 11.83 -12.75 4.79
C VAL A 74 11.23 -13.22 6.11
N VAL A 75 10.84 -12.31 6.99
CA VAL A 75 10.26 -12.64 8.30
C VAL A 75 8.98 -13.45 8.15
N THR A 76 8.07 -13.04 7.26
CA THR A 76 6.83 -13.79 7.03
C THR A 76 7.06 -15.13 6.33
N ARG A 77 8.11 -15.27 5.52
CA ARG A 77 8.49 -16.56 4.94
C ARG A 77 9.01 -17.55 5.96
N LEU A 78 9.73 -17.08 6.96
CA LEU A 78 10.20 -17.91 8.07
C LEU A 78 9.07 -18.28 9.03
N ALA A 79 8.17 -17.33 9.33
CA ALA A 79 7.07 -17.56 10.26
C ALA A 79 5.86 -18.30 9.64
N MET A 80 5.54 -18.03 8.38
CA MET A 80 4.33 -18.50 7.69
C MET A 80 4.63 -18.86 6.22
N PRO A 81 5.41 -19.94 5.95
CA PRO A 81 5.93 -20.26 4.62
C PRO A 81 4.84 -20.53 3.57
N ALA A 82 3.65 -20.98 3.98
CA ALA A 82 2.53 -21.23 3.07
C ALA A 82 1.83 -19.96 2.57
N ALA A 83 1.98 -18.83 3.27
CA ALA A 83 1.24 -17.59 3.00
C ALA A 83 2.11 -16.32 3.13
N TRP A 84 3.42 -16.43 2.96
CA TRP A 84 4.32 -15.30 3.14
C TRP A 84 4.04 -14.13 2.18
N VAL A 85 4.49 -12.93 2.56
CA VAL A 85 4.25 -11.71 1.79
C VAL A 85 5.14 -11.69 0.56
N ARG A 86 4.61 -12.17 -0.57
CA ARG A 86 5.31 -12.21 -1.88
C ARG A 86 5.38 -10.84 -2.55
N PHE A 87 4.27 -10.10 -2.50
CA PHE A 87 4.14 -8.78 -3.12
C PHE A 87 3.07 -7.96 -2.39
N GLY A 88 3.42 -7.49 -1.21
CA GLY A 88 2.55 -6.66 -0.37
C GLY A 88 2.59 -5.16 -0.73
N ILE A 89 1.91 -4.34 0.05
CA ILE A 89 1.79 -2.89 -0.18
C ILE A 89 3.13 -2.16 -0.27
N LEU A 90 4.15 -2.55 0.52
CA LEU A 90 5.49 -1.91 0.42
C LEU A 90 6.18 -2.19 -0.92
N HIS A 91 6.00 -3.40 -1.48
CA HIS A 91 6.50 -3.73 -2.81
C HIS A 91 5.80 -2.89 -3.87
N ALA A 92 4.46 -2.77 -3.76
CA ALA A 92 3.65 -1.97 -4.65
C ALA A 92 4.05 -0.48 -4.60
N ILE A 93 4.27 0.09 -3.41
CA ILE A 93 4.72 1.48 -3.25
C ILE A 93 6.12 1.66 -3.86
N ALA A 94 7.05 0.74 -3.61
CA ALA A 94 8.41 0.83 -4.17
C ALA A 94 8.39 0.78 -5.70
N LEU A 95 7.71 -0.21 -6.29
CA LEU A 95 7.63 -0.38 -7.73
C LEU A 95 6.87 0.78 -8.39
N SER A 96 5.72 1.18 -7.83
CA SER A 96 4.96 2.34 -8.31
C SER A 96 5.77 3.63 -8.21
N GLY A 97 6.60 3.78 -7.17
CA GLY A 97 7.52 4.90 -7.02
C GLY A 97 8.58 5.00 -8.12
N VAL A 98 9.08 3.86 -8.60
CA VAL A 98 10.01 3.79 -9.75
C VAL A 98 9.26 4.10 -11.04
N LEU A 99 8.12 3.45 -11.29
CA LEU A 99 7.31 3.70 -12.49
C LEU A 99 6.81 5.14 -12.56
N GLY A 100 6.47 5.73 -11.41
CA GLY A 100 6.06 7.12 -11.28
C GLY A 100 7.12 8.11 -11.74
N LEU A 101 8.41 7.77 -11.69
CA LEU A 101 9.47 8.64 -12.23
C LEU A 101 9.26 8.95 -13.72
N LEU A 102 8.70 7.99 -14.48
CA LEU A 102 8.39 8.17 -15.90
C LEU A 102 7.31 9.25 -16.13
N PHE A 103 6.44 9.46 -15.14
CA PHE A 103 5.34 10.42 -15.20
C PHE A 103 5.69 11.78 -14.57
N LEU A 104 6.86 11.93 -13.92
CA LEU A 104 7.21 13.17 -13.24
C LEU A 104 7.28 14.37 -14.20
N ARG A 105 7.84 14.20 -15.40
CA ARG A 105 7.95 15.28 -16.40
C ARG A 105 6.77 15.37 -17.36
N LEU A 106 5.85 14.40 -17.31
CA LEU A 106 4.66 14.38 -18.15
C LEU A 106 3.54 15.24 -17.55
N PRO A 107 2.62 15.78 -18.37
CA PRO A 107 1.47 16.51 -17.86
C PRO A 107 0.55 15.60 -17.02
N ALA A 108 -0.29 16.20 -16.16
CA ALA A 108 -1.23 15.45 -15.31
C ALA A 108 -2.10 14.47 -16.10
N ALA A 109 -2.55 14.87 -17.29
CA ALA A 109 -3.35 14.05 -18.19
C ALA A 109 -2.67 12.72 -18.56
N ALA A 110 -1.34 12.67 -18.65
CA ALA A 110 -0.61 11.44 -18.94
C ALA A 110 -0.70 10.44 -17.77
N ALA A 111 -0.61 10.92 -16.53
CA ALA A 111 -0.80 10.09 -15.35
C ALA A 111 -2.26 9.60 -15.23
N ALA A 112 -3.23 10.48 -15.50
CA ALA A 112 -4.65 10.10 -15.57
C ALA A 112 -4.91 9.03 -16.64
N LEU A 113 -4.36 9.19 -17.84
CA LEU A 113 -4.48 8.21 -18.92
C LEU A 113 -3.81 6.88 -18.55
N GLY A 114 -2.65 6.93 -17.90
CA GLY A 114 -1.99 5.73 -17.37
C GLY A 114 -2.87 5.00 -16.34
N ALA A 115 -3.54 5.74 -15.45
CA ALA A 115 -4.49 5.14 -14.50
C ALA A 115 -5.68 4.49 -15.22
N VAL A 116 -6.26 5.17 -16.22
CA VAL A 116 -7.35 4.62 -17.05
C VAL A 116 -6.89 3.34 -17.76
N LEU A 117 -5.68 3.32 -18.32
CA LEU A 117 -5.12 2.14 -18.98
C LEU A 117 -4.95 0.96 -18.01
N VAL A 118 -4.44 1.20 -16.80
CA VAL A 118 -4.31 0.16 -15.76
C VAL A 118 -5.67 -0.39 -15.36
N LEU A 119 -6.67 0.46 -15.17
CA LEU A 119 -8.04 0.03 -14.85
C LEU A 119 -8.67 -0.74 -16.01
N TRP A 120 -8.46 -0.28 -17.24
CA TRP A 120 -8.90 -0.99 -18.44
C TRP A 120 -8.26 -2.37 -18.51
N MET A 121 -6.95 -2.51 -18.28
CA MET A 121 -6.28 -3.82 -18.23
C MET A 121 -6.91 -4.73 -17.16
N SER A 122 -7.23 -4.18 -15.99
CA SER A 122 -7.89 -4.94 -14.92
C SER A 122 -9.28 -5.43 -15.32
N LEU A 123 -10.04 -4.67 -16.12
CA LEU A 123 -11.37 -5.06 -16.59
C LEU A 123 -11.30 -6.01 -17.78
N ALA A 124 -10.38 -5.78 -18.72
CA ALA A 124 -10.24 -6.55 -19.94
C ALA A 124 -9.67 -7.95 -19.67
N PHE A 125 -8.66 -8.05 -18.83
CA PHE A 125 -7.97 -9.31 -18.55
C PHE A 125 -8.33 -9.90 -17.19
N GLY A 126 -8.66 -9.07 -16.19
CA GLY A 126 -8.80 -9.56 -14.81
C GLY A 126 -7.57 -10.38 -14.38
N ARG A 127 -7.83 -11.53 -13.74
CA ARG A 127 -6.82 -12.56 -13.43
C ARG A 127 -7.02 -13.78 -14.32
N SER A 128 -6.99 -13.60 -15.63
CA SER A 128 -7.27 -14.70 -16.58
C SER A 128 -6.04 -15.17 -17.35
N LEU A 129 -4.93 -14.43 -17.32
CA LEU A 129 -3.76 -14.78 -18.12
C LEU A 129 -3.04 -16.00 -17.52
N ASP A 130 -2.63 -16.92 -18.39
CA ASP A 130 -1.77 -18.03 -17.99
C ASP A 130 -0.32 -17.55 -17.89
N LEU A 131 0.03 -17.06 -16.70
CA LEU A 131 1.36 -16.52 -16.39
C LEU A 131 2.02 -17.38 -15.31
N PRO A 132 3.35 -17.53 -15.35
CA PRO A 132 4.08 -18.19 -14.28
C PRO A 132 3.88 -17.44 -12.95
N VAL A 133 3.92 -18.17 -11.83
CA VAL A 133 3.75 -17.62 -10.48
C VAL A 133 4.76 -16.51 -10.14
N SER A 134 5.94 -16.51 -10.77
CA SER A 134 6.93 -15.43 -10.66
C SER A 134 6.41 -14.07 -11.15
N LEU A 135 5.38 -14.05 -12.00
CA LEU A 135 4.69 -12.87 -12.51
C LEU A 135 3.34 -12.60 -11.81
N ALA A 136 3.03 -13.30 -10.72
CA ALA A 136 1.80 -13.05 -9.96
C ALA A 136 1.68 -11.59 -9.51
N TRP A 137 2.81 -10.92 -9.22
CA TRP A 137 2.86 -9.50 -8.83
C TRP A 137 2.25 -8.55 -9.87
N THR A 138 2.14 -8.94 -11.14
CA THR A 138 1.47 -8.13 -12.17
C THR A 138 -0.02 -7.95 -11.88
N GLY A 139 -0.65 -8.93 -11.22
CA GLY A 139 -2.09 -8.95 -10.96
C GLY A 139 -2.93 -9.50 -12.10
N LEU A 140 -2.32 -9.93 -13.20
CA LEU A 140 -3.01 -10.43 -14.40
C LEU A 140 -3.05 -11.97 -14.48
N GLY A 141 -2.16 -12.64 -13.74
CA GLY A 141 -2.06 -14.10 -13.74
C GLY A 141 -3.22 -14.77 -13.01
N ALA A 142 -3.73 -15.88 -13.55
CA ALA A 142 -4.78 -16.68 -12.94
C ALA A 142 -4.33 -17.40 -11.66
N ASN A 143 -3.06 -17.83 -11.62
CA ASN A 143 -2.50 -18.61 -10.54
C ASN A 143 -1.80 -17.72 -9.50
N VAL A 144 -2.53 -17.34 -8.44
CA VAL A 144 -2.00 -16.55 -7.32
C VAL A 144 -1.93 -17.41 -6.06
N PRO A 145 -0.73 -17.74 -5.55
CA PRO A 145 -0.59 -18.44 -4.28
C PRO A 145 -1.17 -17.62 -3.11
N PRO A 146 -1.64 -18.29 -2.04
CA PRO A 146 -2.01 -17.61 -0.81
C PRO A 146 -0.89 -16.70 -0.29
N ALA A 147 -1.28 -15.52 0.21
CA ALA A 147 -0.37 -14.54 0.80
C ALA A 147 -1.10 -13.70 1.85
N LEU A 148 -0.41 -13.40 2.96
CA LEU A 148 -0.91 -12.56 4.07
C LEU A 148 -1.24 -11.14 3.62
N ASP A 149 -0.42 -10.62 2.70
CA ASP A 149 -0.63 -9.36 2.02
C ASP A 149 -0.26 -9.50 0.55
N PHE A 150 -1.18 -9.09 -0.33
CA PHE A 150 -1.02 -9.18 -1.77
C PHE A 150 -1.68 -7.99 -2.46
N VAL A 151 -0.84 -7.05 -2.90
CA VAL A 151 -1.23 -5.82 -3.58
C VAL A 151 -0.52 -5.78 -4.94
N PRO A 152 -1.01 -6.51 -5.96
CA PRO A 152 -0.36 -6.58 -7.26
C PRO A 152 -0.36 -5.23 -7.98
N LEU A 153 0.45 -5.09 -9.03
CA LEU A 153 0.55 -3.84 -9.79
C LEU A 153 -0.78 -3.45 -10.46
N VAL A 154 -1.48 -4.38 -11.10
CA VAL A 154 -2.82 -4.16 -11.64
C VAL A 154 -3.86 -4.67 -10.62
N PRO A 155 -4.86 -3.87 -10.22
CA PRO A 155 -5.17 -2.50 -10.65
C PRO A 155 -4.49 -1.39 -9.83
N TRP A 156 -3.68 -1.73 -8.84
CA TRP A 156 -3.27 -0.81 -7.77
C TRP A 156 -2.31 0.32 -8.18
N LEU A 157 -1.65 0.23 -9.34
CA LEU A 157 -0.92 1.35 -9.92
C LEU A 157 -1.85 2.52 -10.26
N ALA A 158 -3.13 2.26 -10.57
CA ALA A 158 -4.10 3.29 -10.92
C ALA A 158 -4.29 4.35 -9.82
N PRO A 159 -4.63 4.02 -8.55
CA PRO A 159 -4.75 5.03 -7.50
C PRO A 159 -3.44 5.80 -7.28
N PHE A 160 -2.27 5.18 -7.43
CA PHE A 160 -0.98 5.89 -7.37
C PHE A 160 -0.87 6.96 -8.47
N LEU A 161 -1.15 6.59 -9.72
CA LEU A 161 -1.12 7.52 -10.87
C LEU A 161 -2.21 8.60 -10.78
N LEU A 162 -3.39 8.29 -10.23
CA LEU A 162 -4.41 9.30 -9.93
C LEU A 162 -3.93 10.30 -8.88
N GLY A 163 -3.22 9.84 -7.85
CA GLY A 163 -2.59 10.71 -6.85
C GLY A 163 -1.57 11.65 -7.50
N MET A 164 -0.72 11.14 -8.40
CA MET A 164 0.20 11.98 -9.17
C MET A 164 -0.54 12.99 -10.05
N SER A 165 -1.59 12.55 -10.76
CA SER A 165 -2.39 13.43 -11.61
C SER A 165 -3.00 14.56 -10.79
N LEU A 166 -3.57 14.26 -9.63
CA LEU A 166 -4.15 15.27 -8.75
C LEU A 166 -3.09 16.28 -8.31
N ALA A 167 -1.97 15.81 -7.76
CA ALA A 167 -0.89 16.66 -7.26
C ALA A 167 -0.31 17.59 -8.34
N LYS A 168 -0.30 17.16 -9.60
CA LYS A 168 0.13 18.00 -10.74
C LYS A 168 -0.89 19.05 -11.16
N THR A 169 -2.17 18.85 -10.86
CA THR A 169 -3.25 19.80 -11.24
C THR A 169 -3.58 20.79 -10.14
N VAL A 170 -3.34 20.40 -8.89
CA VAL A 170 -3.73 21.22 -7.75
C VAL A 170 -2.52 21.99 -7.27
N ASP A 171 -2.63 23.31 -7.32
CA ASP A 171 -1.67 24.21 -6.71
C ASP A 171 -1.66 24.00 -5.18
N PRO A 172 -0.50 23.66 -4.57
CA PRO A 172 -0.38 23.49 -3.12
C PRO A 172 -0.89 24.70 -2.33
N VAL A 173 -0.75 25.91 -2.87
CA VAL A 173 -1.23 27.15 -2.25
C VAL A 173 -2.75 27.17 -2.13
N ARG A 174 -3.46 26.54 -3.07
CA ARG A 174 -4.94 26.42 -3.03
C ARG A 174 -5.43 25.34 -2.07
N LEU A 175 -4.54 24.45 -1.63
CA LEU A 175 -4.82 23.43 -0.62
C LEU A 175 -4.38 23.86 0.77
N GLU A 176 -3.87 25.09 0.94
CA GLU A 176 -3.55 25.59 2.26
C GLU A 176 -4.78 25.46 3.15
N PRO A 177 -4.69 24.66 4.23
CA PRO A 177 -5.84 24.40 5.05
C PRO A 177 -6.32 25.73 5.64
N VAL A 178 -7.61 26.07 5.50
CA VAL A 178 -8.24 27.29 6.10
C VAL A 178 -8.23 27.27 7.65
N TRP A 179 -7.55 26.29 8.25
CA TRP A 179 -7.42 26.13 9.68
C TRP A 179 -6.51 27.23 10.22
N ARG A 180 -7.06 28.05 11.12
CA ARG A 180 -6.37 29.19 11.74
C ARG A 180 -5.19 28.79 12.65
N ALA A 181 -5.01 27.50 12.92
CA ALA A 181 -3.95 26.96 13.75
C ALA A 181 -3.44 25.62 13.20
N PRO A 182 -2.13 25.34 13.31
CA PRO A 182 -1.57 24.05 12.91
C PRO A 182 -2.19 22.92 13.76
N PRO A 183 -2.43 21.73 13.17
CA PRO A 183 -2.95 20.60 13.92
C PRO A 183 -1.98 20.21 15.05
N PRO A 184 -2.50 19.76 16.21
CA PRO A 184 -1.65 19.35 17.32
C PRO A 184 -0.64 18.27 16.87
N VAL A 185 0.61 18.39 17.33
CA VAL A 185 1.74 17.54 16.91
C VAL A 185 1.41 16.05 16.98
N ILE A 186 0.65 15.64 18.00
CA ILE A 186 0.25 14.25 18.20
C ILE A 186 -0.59 13.67 17.05
N LEU A 187 -1.38 14.50 16.37
CA LEU A 187 -2.16 14.08 15.20
C LEU A 187 -1.29 13.93 13.94
N THR A 188 -0.16 14.63 13.89
CA THR A 188 0.79 14.55 12.77
C THR A 188 1.83 13.44 12.91
N LEU A 189 2.11 13.03 14.16
CA LEU A 189 3.15 12.06 14.50
C LEU A 189 3.01 10.72 13.74
N PRO A 190 1.81 10.11 13.64
CA PRO A 190 1.64 8.84 12.94
C PRO A 190 1.91 8.96 11.43
N GLY A 191 1.63 10.12 10.84
CA GLY A 191 1.93 10.40 9.43
C GLY A 191 3.44 10.56 9.18
N ARG A 192 4.12 11.29 10.07
CA ARG A 192 5.58 11.55 9.98
C ARG A 192 6.42 10.28 10.14
N HIS A 193 5.94 9.32 10.93
CA HIS A 193 6.59 8.02 11.16
C HIS A 193 5.78 6.84 10.58
N SER A 194 5.04 7.09 9.50
CA SER A 194 4.11 6.10 8.92
C SER A 194 4.76 4.75 8.59
N LEU A 195 6.00 4.71 8.08
CA LEU A 195 6.71 3.45 7.82
C LEU A 195 7.02 2.68 9.12
N LEU A 196 7.43 3.38 10.18
CA LEU A 196 7.70 2.75 11.47
C LEU A 196 6.41 2.18 12.05
N VAL A 197 5.34 2.99 12.09
CA VAL A 197 4.00 2.56 12.54
C VAL A 197 3.52 1.34 11.74
N TYR A 198 3.71 1.36 10.42
CA TYR A 198 3.39 0.24 9.54
C TYR A 198 4.19 -1.02 9.88
N LEU A 199 5.48 -0.94 10.24
CA LEU A 199 6.28 -2.13 10.55
C LEU A 199 5.95 -2.70 11.94
N ILE A 200 5.77 -1.85 12.95
CA ILE A 200 5.66 -2.30 14.34
C ILE A 200 4.25 -2.74 14.73
N HIS A 201 3.20 -2.22 14.06
CA HIS A 201 1.84 -2.51 14.50
C HIS A 201 1.52 -4.01 14.44
N GLN A 202 1.93 -4.73 13.38
CA GLN A 202 1.54 -6.13 13.22
C GLN A 202 2.22 -7.03 14.27
N PRO A 203 3.54 -6.95 14.51
CA PRO A 203 4.17 -7.68 15.61
C PRO A 203 3.56 -7.36 16.99
N ILE A 204 3.22 -6.08 17.24
CA ILE A 204 2.61 -5.67 18.51
C ILE A 204 1.21 -6.28 18.66
N LEU A 205 0.34 -6.17 17.64
CA LEU A 205 -1.02 -6.71 17.70
C LEU A 205 -1.01 -8.23 17.86
N VAL A 206 -0.19 -8.93 17.07
CA VAL A 206 -0.06 -10.39 17.15
C VAL A 206 0.50 -10.82 18.51
N GLY A 207 1.55 -10.14 19.00
CA GLY A 207 2.15 -10.44 20.30
C GLY A 207 1.17 -10.20 21.46
N MET A 208 0.43 -9.09 21.42
CA MET A 208 -0.60 -8.78 22.41
C MET A 208 -1.70 -9.83 22.43
N LEU A 209 -2.24 -10.19 21.25
CA LEU A 209 -3.29 -11.20 21.16
C LEU A 209 -2.79 -12.58 21.57
N ALA A 210 -1.56 -12.96 21.21
CA ALA A 210 -0.95 -14.22 21.64
C ALA A 210 -0.85 -14.31 23.17
N VAL A 211 -0.45 -13.22 23.84
CA VAL A 211 -0.40 -13.17 25.32
C VAL A 211 -1.80 -13.29 25.92
N VAL A 212 -2.79 -12.57 25.37
CA VAL A 212 -4.16 -12.63 25.86
C VAL A 212 -4.72 -14.04 25.68
N THR A 213 -4.63 -14.64 24.50
CA THR A 213 -5.11 -16.01 24.26
C THR A 213 -4.41 -17.01 25.16
N TRP A 214 -3.07 -16.92 25.28
CA TRP A 214 -2.34 -17.80 26.19
C TRP A 214 -2.79 -17.67 27.65
N ALA A 215 -3.12 -16.46 28.10
CA ALA A 215 -3.61 -16.22 29.45
C ALA A 215 -5.07 -16.68 29.68
N THR A 216 -5.88 -16.74 28.63
CA THR A 216 -7.31 -17.10 28.72
C THR A 216 -7.65 -18.54 28.33
N GLY A 217 -6.72 -19.26 27.69
CA GLY A 217 -6.89 -20.66 27.24
C GLY A 217 -7.26 -20.78 25.77
#